data_AF-A0AAD7HI46-F1
#
_entry.id   AF-A0AAD7HI46-F1
#
_cell.length_a   1.000
_cell.length_b   1.000
_cell.length_c   1.000
_cell.angle_alpha   90.00
_cell.angle_beta   90.00
_cell.angle_gamma   90.00
#
_symmetry.space_group_name_H-M   'P 1'
#
loop_
_entity.id
_entity.type
_entity.pdbx_description
1 polymer ?
#
loop_
_entity_poly.entity_id
_entity_poly.type
_entity_poly.pdbx_seq_one_letter_code
_entity_poly.pdbx_strand_id
1 'polypeptide(L)'
;EVVVDEGNGLTPEEEELAALLDADDDADDAETANQELHDTGAARSIRGKAVAQMAALGVVIGEEENREALGIFPKVAGLARKVHDSGSIASVFNGLVDTAKAAGKIKSDKTALDRRCPTRWNADFDCLNTHSIFRVAVEQLTATSALKLSAFRLTDKQWELVDEVSDLLSLFEEMTLHFSQSTTPLISDSVGALEDLVTSLKNVRDDEEASDVVRVAACAGVMVAEKYISLTEECEVYSIAIVMSPDKKLDWFRRRQWTSDDIERVKNLTIERWEESYKMFSKAASTTSPTNEASTSTSTEGVSFKGVPAFKPATKGWLVSPAVRPEKKKVNHYFLAGKCCLTSPGTVDFGLSVLYAFKLPCLLICTCCLS
;
A
#
# COMPACT_ATOMS: atom_id res chain seq x y z
N GLU A 1 9.91 -7.59 -29.29
CA GLU A 1 11.15 -7.85 -28.55
C GLU A 1 11.88 -6.52 -28.47
N VAL A 2 11.61 -5.75 -27.42
CA VAL A 2 12.31 -4.48 -27.19
C VAL A 2 13.52 -4.85 -26.36
N VAL A 3 14.67 -4.92 -27.02
CA VAL A 3 15.96 -5.03 -26.35
C VAL A 3 16.19 -3.69 -25.67
N VAL A 4 16.00 -3.66 -24.35
CA VAL A 4 16.53 -2.58 -23.52
C VAL A 4 18.02 -2.85 -23.46
N ASP A 5 18.80 -1.97 -24.08
CA ASP A 5 20.26 -2.01 -24.10
C ASP A 5 20.77 -1.85 -22.66
N GLU A 6 21.26 -2.93 -22.05
CA GLU A 6 21.96 -2.92 -20.75
C GLU A 6 23.38 -2.35 -20.93
N GLY A 7 23.46 -1.11 -21.41
CA GLY A 7 24.68 -0.53 -21.97
C GLY A 7 24.96 0.89 -21.51
N ASN A 8 24.84 1.19 -20.21
CA ASN A 8 25.45 2.42 -19.68
C ASN A 8 26.14 2.11 -18.34
N GLY A 9 27.46 2.31 -18.30
CA GLY A 9 28.26 2.07 -17.09
C GLY A 9 27.78 2.95 -15.94
N LEU A 10 27.82 2.40 -14.72
CA LEU A 10 27.53 3.12 -13.48
C LEU A 10 28.41 4.37 -13.41
N THR A 11 27.83 5.49 -13.01
CA THR A 11 28.62 6.68 -12.68
C THR A 11 29.48 6.39 -11.45
N PRO A 12 30.61 7.10 -11.25
CA PRO A 12 31.46 6.89 -10.08
C PRO A 12 30.71 7.01 -8.74
N GLU A 13 29.67 7.86 -8.68
CA GLU A 13 28.82 8.00 -7.50
C GLU A 13 27.92 6.78 -7.28
N GLU A 14 27.43 6.17 -8.37
CA GLU A 14 26.63 4.93 -8.31
C GLU A 14 27.49 3.72 -7.98
N GLU A 15 28.74 3.65 -8.47
CA GLU A 15 29.72 2.62 -8.08
C GLU A 15 30.08 2.72 -6.58
N GLU A 16 30.29 3.93 -6.06
CA GLU A 16 30.54 4.15 -4.63
C GLU A 16 29.32 3.74 -3.79
N LEU A 17 28.11 4.09 -4.22
CA LEU A 17 26.88 3.71 -3.53
C LEU A 17 26.70 2.18 -3.53
N ALA A 18 26.91 1.51 -4.67
CA ALA A 18 26.83 0.06 -4.77
C ALA A 18 27.82 -0.63 -3.81
N ALA A 19 29.08 -0.19 -3.81
CA ALA A 19 30.09 -0.73 -2.90
C ALA A 19 29.74 -0.53 -1.41
N LEU A 20 29.08 0.58 -1.06
CA LEU A 20 28.61 0.84 0.30
C LEU A 20 27.41 -0.02 0.72
N LEU A 21 26.57 -0.42 -0.22
CA LEU A 21 25.43 -1.30 0.01
C LEU A 21 25.87 -2.77 0.11
N ASP A 22 26.75 -3.22 -0.80
CA ASP A 22 27.27 -4.59 -0.85
C ASP A 22 28.13 -4.97 0.37
N ALA A 23 28.82 -3.99 0.98
CA ALA A 23 29.66 -4.21 2.16
C ALA A 23 28.87 -4.58 3.43
N ASP A 24 27.55 -4.35 3.43
CA ASP A 24 26.68 -4.51 4.60
C ASP A 24 25.56 -5.57 4.39
N ASP A 25 25.57 -6.32 3.27
CA ASP A 25 24.59 -7.37 3.01
C ASP A 25 24.97 -8.68 3.73
N ASP A 26 24.52 -8.82 4.98
CA ASP A 26 24.46 -10.10 5.67
C ASP A 26 23.25 -10.91 5.16
N ALA A 27 23.50 -12.17 4.81
CA ALA A 27 22.63 -13.06 4.05
C ALA A 27 21.20 -13.21 4.59
N ASP A 28 20.20 -12.88 3.76
CA ASP A 28 18.79 -13.21 3.97
C ASP A 28 18.50 -14.70 3.70
N ASP A 29 17.55 -15.27 4.45
CA ASP A 29 17.12 -16.66 4.36
C ASP A 29 16.61 -17.05 2.95
N ALA A 30 17.01 -18.23 2.47
CA ALA A 30 16.79 -18.70 1.09
C ALA A 30 15.32 -18.79 0.63
N GLU A 31 14.36 -18.87 1.55
CA GLU A 31 12.92 -18.89 1.24
C GLU A 31 12.39 -17.50 0.88
N THR A 32 12.88 -16.45 1.56
CA THR A 32 12.60 -15.04 1.26
C THR A 32 13.17 -14.66 -0.10
N ALA A 33 14.39 -15.11 -0.39
CA ALA A 33 15.06 -14.84 -1.66
C ALA A 33 14.28 -15.35 -2.88
N ASN A 34 13.64 -16.52 -2.79
CA ASN A 34 12.87 -17.08 -3.92
C ASN A 34 11.56 -16.32 -4.18
N GLN A 35 10.88 -15.89 -3.11
CA GLN A 35 9.70 -15.04 -3.21
C GLN A 35 10.04 -13.65 -3.78
N GLU A 36 11.15 -13.06 -3.35
CA GLU A 36 11.64 -11.77 -3.87
C GLU A 36 12.02 -11.83 -5.35
N LEU A 37 12.63 -12.93 -5.80
CA LEU A 37 12.95 -13.14 -7.22
C LEU A 37 11.69 -13.23 -8.09
N HIS A 38 10.67 -13.96 -7.63
CA HIS A 38 9.40 -14.07 -8.34
C HIS A 38 8.66 -12.73 -8.41
N ASP A 39 8.57 -12.01 -7.28
CA ASP A 39 7.90 -10.70 -7.21
C ASP A 39 8.63 -9.67 -8.08
N THR A 40 9.96 -9.69 -8.10
CA THR A 40 10.81 -8.87 -9.00
C THR A 40 10.62 -9.21 -10.49
N GLY A 41 10.33 -10.48 -10.82
CA GLY A 41 10.01 -10.88 -12.19
C GLY A 41 8.65 -10.36 -12.67
N ALA A 42 7.62 -10.52 -11.83
CA ALA A 42 6.27 -10.03 -12.12
C ALA A 42 6.23 -8.50 -12.24
N ALA A 43 6.94 -7.83 -11.33
CA ALA A 43 7.22 -6.41 -11.35
C ALA A 43 7.75 -5.89 -12.69
N ARG A 44 8.89 -6.43 -13.14
CA ARG A 44 9.53 -6.02 -14.40
C ARG A 44 8.60 -6.24 -15.60
N SER A 45 7.85 -7.34 -15.59
CA SER A 45 6.86 -7.63 -16.64
C SER A 45 5.76 -6.56 -16.72
N ILE A 46 5.23 -6.13 -15.57
CA ILE A 46 4.17 -5.12 -15.51
C ILE A 46 4.73 -3.73 -15.82
N ARG A 47 5.92 -3.40 -15.33
CA ARG A 47 6.66 -2.17 -15.70
C ARG A 47 6.78 -2.04 -17.21
N GLY A 48 7.28 -3.08 -17.88
CA GLY A 48 7.44 -3.08 -19.33
C GLY A 48 6.13 -2.87 -20.08
N LYS A 49 5.02 -3.47 -19.60
CA LYS A 49 3.68 -3.26 -20.16
C LYS A 49 3.19 -1.83 -19.96
N ALA A 50 3.36 -1.28 -18.76
CA ALA A 50 2.95 0.09 -18.44
C ALA A 50 3.72 1.12 -19.28
N VAL A 51 5.05 0.96 -19.40
CA VAL A 51 5.90 1.78 -20.27
C VAL A 51 5.41 1.72 -21.72
N ALA A 52 5.17 0.51 -22.25
CA ALA A 52 4.70 0.35 -23.63
C ALA A 52 3.31 0.99 -23.86
N GLN A 53 2.39 0.84 -22.90
CA GLN A 53 1.06 1.43 -22.97
C GLN A 53 1.11 2.96 -22.91
N MET A 54 1.90 3.52 -22.01
CA MET A 54 2.04 4.97 -21.85
C MET A 54 2.81 5.60 -23.02
N ALA A 55 3.80 4.90 -23.58
CA ALA A 55 4.48 5.33 -24.79
C ALA A 55 3.52 5.43 -25.99
N ALA A 56 2.56 4.51 -26.11
CA ALA A 56 1.51 4.59 -27.14
C ALA A 56 0.57 5.81 -26.96
N LEU A 57 0.52 6.38 -25.75
CA LEU A 57 -0.21 7.60 -25.42
C LEU A 57 0.68 8.86 -25.47
N GLY A 58 1.95 8.73 -25.88
CA GLY A 58 2.88 9.84 -26.03
C GLY A 58 3.70 10.17 -24.77
N VAL A 59 3.59 9.37 -23.71
CA VAL A 59 4.34 9.54 -22.45
C VAL A 59 5.58 8.65 -22.48
N VAL A 60 6.77 9.26 -22.50
CA VAL A 60 8.04 8.55 -22.65
C VAL A 60 9.01 9.04 -21.58
N ILE A 61 9.39 8.14 -20.68
CA ILE A 61 10.38 8.43 -19.64
C ILE A 61 11.75 8.61 -20.30
N GLY A 62 12.37 9.77 -20.11
CA GLY A 62 13.73 10.03 -20.59
C GLY A 62 14.77 9.24 -19.79
N GLU A 63 15.94 8.96 -20.39
CA GLU A 63 17.02 8.21 -19.70
C GLU A 63 17.49 8.89 -18.41
N GLU A 64 17.60 10.22 -18.41
CA GLU A 64 17.99 10.99 -17.22
C GLU A 64 16.94 10.88 -16.11
N GLU A 65 15.67 11.08 -16.44
CA GLU A 65 14.54 10.99 -15.49
C GLU A 65 14.43 9.57 -14.91
N ASN A 66 14.57 8.56 -15.77
CA ASN A 66 14.59 7.16 -15.34
C ASN A 66 15.75 6.89 -14.38
N ARG A 67 16.96 7.38 -14.66
CA ARG A 67 18.11 7.23 -13.77
C ARG A 67 17.88 7.95 -12.43
N GLU A 68 17.34 9.16 -12.45
CA GLU A 68 17.05 9.90 -11.21
C GLU A 68 16.04 9.16 -10.34
N ALA A 69 14.96 8.63 -10.94
CA ALA A 69 13.95 7.84 -10.26
C ALA A 69 14.52 6.55 -9.65
N LEU A 70 15.27 5.77 -10.45
CA LEU A 70 15.92 4.52 -10.00
C LEU A 70 16.91 4.76 -8.84
N GLY A 71 17.52 5.95 -8.77
CA GLY A 71 18.48 6.32 -7.73
C GLY A 71 17.87 6.68 -6.36
N ILE A 72 16.55 6.86 -6.25
CA ILE A 72 15.92 7.37 -5.02
C ILE A 72 16.00 6.36 -3.87
N PHE A 73 15.41 5.17 -4.01
CA PHE A 73 15.35 4.24 -2.86
C PHE A 73 16.72 3.69 -2.44
N PRO A 74 17.69 3.40 -3.32
CA PRO A 74 19.03 3.02 -2.87
C PRO A 74 19.64 4.06 -1.92
N LYS A 75 19.49 5.35 -2.24
CA LYS A 75 19.97 6.44 -1.40
C LYS A 75 19.18 6.56 -0.09
N VAL A 76 17.85 6.58 -0.18
CA VAL A 76 16.96 6.77 0.98
C VAL A 76 17.06 5.60 1.96
N ALA A 77 16.96 4.37 1.45
CA ALA A 77 17.01 3.15 2.25
C ALA A 77 18.42 2.90 2.80
N GLY A 78 19.46 3.14 1.99
CA GLY A 78 20.85 3.04 2.41
C GLY A 78 21.19 4.01 3.54
N LEU A 79 20.73 5.27 3.45
CA LEU A 79 20.91 6.23 4.54
C LEU A 79 20.18 5.80 5.81
N ALA A 80 18.92 5.37 5.70
CA ALA A 80 18.15 4.90 6.85
C ALA A 80 18.85 3.72 7.55
N ARG A 81 19.42 2.78 6.78
CA ARG A 81 20.23 1.66 7.28
C ARG A 81 21.48 2.16 8.01
N LYS A 82 22.31 3.00 7.38
CA LYS A 82 23.54 3.55 7.99
C LYS A 82 23.28 4.35 9.26
N VAL A 83 22.21 5.14 9.31
CA VAL A 83 21.80 5.87 10.52
C VAL A 83 21.42 4.92 11.64
N HIS A 84 20.78 3.79 11.32
CA HIS A 84 20.33 2.83 12.33
C HIS A 84 21.48 1.94 12.86
N ASP A 85 22.42 1.58 11.99
CA ASP A 85 23.47 0.61 12.30
C ASP A 85 24.73 1.26 12.91
N SER A 86 24.92 2.56 12.70
CA SER A 86 26.04 3.32 13.27
C SER A 86 25.60 4.26 14.38
N GLY A 87 25.92 3.92 15.63
CA GLY A 87 25.63 4.77 16.80
C GLY A 87 26.22 6.19 16.72
N SER A 88 27.39 6.35 16.07
CA SER A 88 27.98 7.67 15.83
C SER A 88 27.18 8.51 14.83
N ILE A 89 26.72 7.90 13.73
CA ILE A 89 25.89 8.60 12.73
C ILE A 89 24.52 8.90 13.34
N ALA A 90 23.93 7.94 14.06
CA ALA A 90 22.66 8.10 14.77
C ALA A 90 22.69 9.28 15.74
N SER A 91 23.76 9.41 16.52
CA SER A 91 23.92 10.51 17.47
C SER A 91 23.97 11.87 16.78
N VAL A 92 24.65 11.98 15.64
CA VAL A 92 24.70 13.23 14.87
C VAL A 92 23.32 13.54 14.27
N PHE A 93 22.68 12.55 13.65
CA PHE A 93 21.34 12.68 13.09
C PHE A 93 20.32 13.15 14.14
N ASN A 94 20.29 12.53 15.32
CA ASN A 94 19.39 12.91 16.40
C ASN A 94 19.62 14.36 16.85
N GLY A 95 20.88 14.79 16.97
CA GLY A 95 21.22 16.19 17.30
C GLY A 95 20.74 17.19 16.24
N LEU A 96 20.82 16.84 14.94
CA LEU A 96 20.30 17.64 13.84
C LEU A 96 18.77 17.71 13.87
N VAL A 97 18.10 16.58 14.15
CA VAL A 97 16.63 16.51 14.27
C VAL A 97 16.15 17.35 15.45
N ASP A 98 16.78 17.25 16.61
CA ASP A 98 16.42 18.04 17.80
C ASP A 98 16.58 19.54 17.55
N THR A 99 17.69 19.93 16.91
CA THR A 99 17.95 21.32 16.52
C THR A 99 16.88 21.82 15.55
N ALA A 100 16.51 21.02 14.55
CA ALA A 100 15.50 21.37 13.57
C ALA A 100 14.07 21.41 14.15
N LYS A 101 13.74 20.55 15.12
CA LYS A 101 12.50 20.60 15.89
C LYS A 101 12.43 21.84 16.77
N ALA A 102 13.50 22.17 17.49
CA ALA A 102 13.60 23.38 18.30
C ALA A 102 13.44 24.66 17.45
N ALA A 103 13.96 24.65 16.22
CA ALA A 103 13.78 25.73 15.25
C ALA A 103 12.39 25.74 14.56
N GLY A 104 11.49 24.81 14.89
CA GLY A 104 10.14 24.71 14.30
C GLY A 104 10.12 24.27 12.83
N LYS A 105 11.25 23.77 12.30
CA LYS A 105 11.36 23.28 10.91
C LYS A 105 10.75 21.89 10.73
N ILE A 106 10.77 21.08 11.78
CA ILE A 106 10.13 19.75 11.82
C ILE A 106 8.97 19.80 12.80
N LYS A 107 7.77 19.44 12.34
CA LYS A 107 6.54 19.40 13.15
C LYS A 107 6.02 17.99 13.41
N SER A 108 6.76 16.97 13.00
CA SER A 108 6.38 15.56 13.17
C SER A 108 6.85 15.00 14.52
N ASP A 109 6.04 14.09 15.08
CA ASP A 109 6.35 13.34 16.28
C ASP A 109 7.37 12.20 16.02
N LYS A 110 7.64 11.87 14.75
CA LYS A 110 8.67 10.89 14.36
C LYS A 110 10.05 11.31 14.90
N THR A 111 10.89 10.33 15.22
CA THR A 111 12.24 10.54 15.77
C THR A 111 13.35 9.84 14.99
N ALA A 112 13.02 8.92 14.09
CA ALA A 112 13.99 8.15 13.32
C ALA A 112 13.54 8.02 11.86
N LEU A 113 14.52 7.83 10.97
CA LEU A 113 14.26 7.39 9.60
C LEU A 113 13.72 5.96 9.63
N ASP A 114 12.57 5.73 8.99
CA ASP A 114 12.02 4.39 8.88
C ASP A 114 12.84 3.57 7.89
N ARG A 115 13.16 2.33 8.27
CA ARG A 115 13.85 1.39 7.39
C ARG A 115 12.84 0.72 6.46
N ARG A 116 13.28 0.40 5.24
CA ARG A 116 12.57 -0.55 4.39
C ARG A 116 12.50 -1.91 5.09
N CYS A 117 11.40 -2.61 4.89
CA CYS A 117 11.18 -3.93 5.43
C CYS A 117 10.44 -4.74 4.35
N PRO A 118 11.09 -5.74 3.73
CA PRO A 118 10.50 -6.50 2.62
C PRO A 118 9.14 -7.14 2.97
N THR A 119 8.96 -7.48 4.24
CA THR A 119 7.73 -8.14 4.73
C THR A 119 6.62 -7.17 5.12
N ARG A 120 6.88 -5.85 5.22
CA ARG A 120 5.91 -4.82 5.64
C ARG A 120 5.54 -3.91 4.48
N TRP A 121 4.29 -3.98 4.02
CA TRP A 121 3.83 -3.39 2.75
C TRP A 121 3.83 -1.86 2.69
N ASN A 122 3.84 -1.22 3.86
CA ASN A 122 3.88 0.24 4.00
C ASN A 122 5.29 0.77 4.24
N ALA A 123 6.30 -0.11 4.31
CA ALA A 123 7.66 0.29 4.67
C ALA A 123 8.29 1.23 3.64
N ASP A 124 7.93 1.10 2.36
CA ASP A 124 8.45 1.95 1.29
C ASP A 124 7.93 3.38 1.40
N PHE A 125 6.63 3.52 1.65
CA PHE A 125 6.01 4.82 1.95
C PHE A 125 6.58 5.41 3.24
N ASP A 126 6.62 4.65 4.34
CA ASP A 126 7.17 5.10 5.62
C ASP A 126 8.63 5.60 5.46
N CYS A 127 9.45 4.88 4.70
CA CYS A 127 10.85 5.20 4.44
C CYS A 127 10.98 6.54 3.68
N LEU A 128 10.26 6.73 2.57
CA LEU A 128 10.26 7.99 1.82
C LEU A 128 9.69 9.16 2.63
N ASN A 129 8.54 8.95 3.26
CA ASN A 129 7.84 9.98 4.02
C ASN A 129 8.69 10.47 5.20
N THR A 130 9.35 9.57 5.94
CA THR A 130 10.28 10.01 7.00
C THR A 130 11.50 10.72 6.44
N HIS A 131 12.02 10.31 5.28
CA HIS A 131 13.11 11.01 4.62
C HIS A 131 12.73 12.46 4.27
N SER A 132 11.53 12.68 3.73
CA SER A 132 10.99 14.02 3.44
C SER A 132 10.73 14.83 4.72
N ILE A 133 10.15 14.22 5.77
CA ILE A 133 9.97 14.87 7.08
C ILE A 133 11.29 15.37 7.66
N PHE A 134 12.36 14.60 7.51
CA PHE A 134 13.69 14.92 8.03
C PHE A 134 14.61 15.60 7.01
N ARG A 135 14.09 16.10 5.88
CA ARG A 135 14.89 16.70 4.79
C ARG A 135 16.00 17.63 5.26
N VAL A 136 15.67 18.59 6.14
CA VAL A 136 16.65 19.56 6.68
C VAL A 136 17.79 18.89 7.46
N ALA A 137 17.50 17.81 8.19
CA ALA A 137 18.50 17.05 8.94
C ALA A 137 19.30 16.12 8.00
N VAL A 138 18.63 15.49 7.03
CA VAL A 138 19.24 14.61 6.02
C VAL A 138 20.23 15.39 5.15
N GLU A 139 19.86 16.57 4.66
CA GLU A 139 20.73 17.43 3.85
C GLU A 139 22.00 17.83 4.61
N GLN A 140 21.88 18.17 5.91
CA GLN A 140 23.03 18.50 6.75
C GLN A 140 23.89 17.27 7.07
N LEU A 141 23.26 16.13 7.33
CA LEU A 141 23.96 14.89 7.64
C LEU A 141 24.80 14.43 6.44
N THR A 142 24.21 14.42 5.25
CA THR A 142 24.87 13.99 4.00
C THR A 142 25.90 15.01 3.50
N ALA A 143 25.76 16.29 3.85
CA ALA A 143 26.78 17.32 3.58
C ALA A 143 28.00 17.25 4.52
N THR A 144 27.94 16.48 5.61
CA THR A 144 29.05 16.38 6.57
C THR A 144 30.14 15.45 6.04
N SER A 145 31.22 16.04 5.51
CA SER A 145 32.32 15.30 4.87
C SER A 145 32.98 14.24 5.77
N ALA A 146 33.06 14.48 7.08
CA ALA A 146 33.63 13.55 8.04
C ALA A 146 32.86 12.21 8.15
N LEU A 147 31.57 12.20 7.78
CA LEU A 147 30.72 11.01 7.85
C LEU A 147 30.76 10.15 6.58
N LYS A 148 31.32 10.67 5.47
CA LYS A 148 31.36 9.98 4.17
C LYS A 148 29.99 9.49 3.68
N LEU A 149 28.96 10.33 3.84
CA LEU A 149 27.57 10.03 3.47
C LEU A 149 27.11 10.77 2.20
N SER A 150 28.03 11.34 1.42
CA SER A 150 27.70 12.13 0.23
C SER A 150 27.00 11.33 -0.86
N ALA A 151 27.30 10.04 -1.00
CA ALA A 151 26.66 9.13 -1.96
C ALA A 151 25.14 8.99 -1.74
N PHE A 152 24.66 9.18 -0.50
CA PHE A 152 23.24 9.11 -0.16
C PHE A 152 22.49 10.44 -0.38
N ARG A 153 23.17 11.48 -0.86
CA ARG A 153 22.55 12.78 -1.08
C ARG A 153 21.60 12.74 -2.29
N LEU A 154 20.37 13.17 -2.09
CA LEU A 154 19.40 13.38 -3.16
C LEU A 154 19.68 14.70 -3.88
N THR A 155 19.50 14.70 -5.21
CA THR A 155 19.47 15.93 -6.03
C THR A 155 18.16 16.69 -5.80
N ASP A 156 18.08 17.95 -6.24
CA ASP A 156 16.84 18.73 -6.12
C ASP A 156 15.69 18.09 -6.90
N LYS A 157 15.95 17.57 -8.10
CA LYS A 157 14.98 16.81 -8.89
C LYS A 157 14.54 15.51 -8.21
N GLN A 158 15.47 14.79 -7.58
CA GLN A 158 15.13 13.60 -6.80
C GLN A 158 14.23 13.94 -5.61
N TRP A 159 14.41 15.09 -4.96
CA TRP A 159 13.51 15.53 -3.90
C TRP A 159 12.10 15.84 -4.42
N GLU A 160 11.96 16.46 -5.59
CA GLU A 160 10.66 16.69 -6.23
C GLU A 160 9.97 15.36 -6.54
N LEU A 161 10.68 14.41 -7.12
CA LEU A 161 10.16 13.06 -7.37
C LEU A 161 9.81 12.30 -6.07
N VAL A 162 10.57 12.47 -4.99
CA VAL A 162 10.24 11.87 -3.69
C VAL A 162 8.88 12.33 -3.20
N ASP A 163 8.55 13.61 -3.37
CA ASP A 163 7.27 14.16 -2.94
C ASP A 163 6.12 13.59 -3.81
N GLU A 164 6.28 13.55 -5.15
CA GLU A 164 5.26 12.96 -6.04
C GLU A 164 5.05 11.45 -5.80
N VAL A 165 6.13 10.69 -5.65
CA VAL A 165 6.07 9.25 -5.35
C VAL A 165 5.45 9.00 -3.97
N SER A 166 5.74 9.85 -2.99
CA SER A 166 5.11 9.76 -1.66
C SER A 166 3.61 10.00 -1.74
N ASP A 167 3.16 10.98 -2.53
CA ASP A 167 1.75 11.24 -2.75
C ASP A 167 1.06 10.05 -3.46
N LEU A 168 1.69 9.46 -4.48
CA LEU A 168 1.17 8.24 -5.13
C LEU A 168 1.08 7.06 -4.16
N LEU A 169 2.14 6.79 -3.39
CA LEU A 169 2.18 5.69 -2.43
C LEU A 169 1.20 5.89 -1.27
N SER A 170 0.85 7.14 -0.93
CA SER A 170 -0.13 7.44 0.10
C SER A 170 -1.52 6.86 -0.22
N LEU A 171 -1.87 6.70 -1.50
CA LEU A 171 -3.11 6.04 -1.93
C LEU A 171 -3.20 4.59 -1.41
N PHE A 172 -2.06 3.91 -1.37
CA PHE A 172 -1.96 2.54 -0.86
C PHE A 172 -1.87 2.52 0.66
N GLU A 173 -1.14 3.47 1.26
CA GLU A 173 -1.04 3.58 2.72
C GLU A 173 -2.43 3.70 3.36
N GLU A 174 -3.27 4.62 2.85
CA GLU A 174 -4.62 4.86 3.37
C GLU A 174 -5.46 3.58 3.32
N MET A 175 -5.36 2.83 2.22
CA MET A 175 -6.05 1.56 2.06
C MET A 175 -5.52 0.48 3.00
N THR A 176 -4.20 0.30 3.06
CA THR A 176 -3.58 -0.72 3.92
C THR A 176 -3.91 -0.48 5.38
N LEU A 177 -3.85 0.77 5.85
CA LEU A 177 -4.23 1.12 7.22
C LEU A 177 -5.70 0.83 7.49
N HIS A 178 -6.58 1.02 6.51
CA HIS A 178 -8.00 0.67 6.64
C HIS A 178 -8.18 -0.84 6.83
N PHE A 179 -7.57 -1.68 5.98
CA PHE A 179 -7.70 -3.14 6.05
C PHE A 179 -6.86 -3.82 7.13
N SER A 180 -5.96 -3.08 7.79
CA SER A 180 -5.17 -3.58 8.93
C SER A 180 -5.95 -3.60 10.25
N GLN A 181 -7.22 -3.20 10.25
CA GLN A 181 -8.05 -3.18 11.46
C GLN A 181 -8.48 -4.61 11.85
N SER A 182 -8.11 -5.06 13.05
CA SER A 182 -8.40 -6.42 13.51
C SER A 182 -9.80 -6.62 14.09
N THR A 183 -10.54 -5.54 14.35
CA THR A 183 -11.82 -5.59 15.09
C THR A 183 -13.05 -5.56 14.18
N THR A 184 -12.90 -5.22 12.91
CA THR A 184 -14.02 -4.93 12.01
C THR A 184 -13.96 -5.87 10.80
N PRO A 185 -15.06 -6.56 10.44
CA PRO A 185 -15.10 -7.33 9.21
C PRO A 185 -15.20 -6.39 8.01
N LEU A 186 -14.11 -6.24 7.25
CA LEU A 186 -14.01 -5.29 6.13
C LEU A 186 -14.14 -5.94 4.75
N ILE A 187 -14.47 -7.23 4.66
CA ILE A 187 -14.55 -7.95 3.38
C ILE A 187 -15.57 -7.33 2.41
N SER A 188 -16.65 -6.72 2.93
CA SER A 188 -17.65 -6.05 2.08
C SER A 188 -17.18 -4.66 1.62
N ASP A 189 -16.08 -4.13 2.14
CA ASP A 189 -15.46 -2.87 1.70
C ASP A 189 -14.35 -3.10 0.67
N SER A 190 -13.78 -4.31 0.60
CA SER A 190 -12.61 -4.63 -0.24
C SER A 190 -12.80 -4.31 -1.73
N VAL A 191 -13.93 -4.70 -2.32
CA VAL A 191 -14.22 -4.43 -3.74
C VAL A 191 -14.33 -2.93 -3.99
N GLY A 192 -15.07 -2.22 -3.13
CA GLY A 192 -15.23 -0.77 -3.27
C GLY A 192 -13.92 -0.01 -3.12
N ALA A 193 -13.08 -0.41 -2.16
CA ALA A 193 -11.77 0.20 -1.96
C ALA A 193 -10.85 -0.01 -3.17
N LEU A 194 -10.85 -1.21 -3.77
CA LEU A 194 -10.08 -1.49 -4.98
C LEU A 194 -10.56 -0.64 -6.18
N GLU A 195 -11.87 -0.54 -6.40
CA GLU A 195 -12.43 0.32 -7.45
C GLU A 195 -12.07 1.81 -7.24
N ASP A 196 -12.10 2.29 -5.99
CA ASP A 196 -11.75 3.66 -5.65
C ASP A 196 -10.25 3.94 -5.86
N LEU A 197 -9.39 2.95 -5.58
CA LEU A 197 -7.96 3.00 -5.87
C LEU A 197 -7.66 3.00 -7.37
N VAL A 198 -8.31 2.13 -8.15
CA VAL A 198 -8.18 2.15 -9.61
C VAL A 198 -8.55 3.52 -10.16
N THR A 199 -9.64 4.11 -9.66
CA THR A 199 -10.06 5.46 -10.05
C THR A 199 -9.00 6.50 -9.70
N SER A 200 -8.45 6.44 -8.49
CA SER A 200 -7.41 7.37 -8.03
C SER A 200 -6.12 7.25 -8.85
N LEU A 201 -5.69 6.02 -9.17
CA LEU A 201 -4.52 5.76 -9.99
C LEU A 201 -4.72 6.18 -11.45
N LYS A 202 -5.92 6.00 -12.01
CA LYS A 202 -6.26 6.53 -13.35
C LYS A 202 -6.17 8.04 -13.37
N ASN A 203 -6.62 8.74 -12.32
CA ASN A 203 -6.49 10.18 -12.23
C ASN A 203 -5.02 10.62 -12.21
N VAL A 204 -4.13 9.93 -11.47
CA VAL A 204 -2.69 10.24 -11.48
C VAL A 204 -2.04 9.92 -12.84
N ARG A 205 -2.42 8.81 -13.47
CA ARG A 205 -1.92 8.43 -14.80
C ARG A 205 -2.27 9.49 -15.86
N ASP A 206 -3.51 9.96 -15.82
CA ASP A 206 -4.08 10.87 -16.83
C ASP A 206 -3.78 12.35 -16.52
N ASP A 207 -3.18 12.65 -15.37
CA ASP A 207 -2.76 13.99 -15.02
C ASP A 207 -1.48 14.39 -15.77
N GLU A 208 -1.53 15.54 -16.45
CA GLU A 208 -0.42 16.07 -17.26
C GLU A 208 0.59 16.87 -16.44
N GLU A 209 0.27 17.21 -15.19
CA GLU A 209 1.17 17.95 -14.29
C GLU A 209 2.11 17.02 -13.50
N ALA A 210 1.75 15.74 -13.34
CA ALA A 210 2.61 14.71 -12.75
C ALA A 210 3.76 14.33 -13.68
N SER A 211 4.91 13.97 -13.10
CA SER A 211 6.06 13.47 -13.85
C SER A 211 5.73 12.20 -14.64
N ASP A 212 6.38 12.02 -15.80
CA ASP A 212 6.13 10.90 -16.69
C ASP A 212 6.43 9.56 -15.99
N VAL A 213 7.46 9.51 -15.13
CA VAL A 213 7.73 8.36 -14.27
C VAL A 213 6.53 8.02 -13.37
N VAL A 214 5.96 9.01 -12.69
CA VAL A 214 4.84 8.79 -11.75
C VAL A 214 3.58 8.37 -12.49
N ARG A 215 3.32 8.93 -13.68
CA ARG A 215 2.21 8.53 -14.54
C ARG A 215 2.33 7.10 -15.03
N VAL A 216 3.53 6.68 -15.43
CA VAL A 216 3.82 5.28 -15.79
C VAL A 216 3.67 4.35 -14.59
N ALA A 217 4.14 4.76 -13.42
CA ALA A 217 3.98 4.01 -12.19
C ALA A 217 2.50 3.84 -11.80
N ALA A 218 1.70 4.90 -11.95
CA ALA A 218 0.27 4.86 -11.73
C ALA A 218 -0.42 3.92 -12.74
N CYS A 219 -0.01 3.94 -14.02
CA CYS A 219 -0.47 2.98 -15.02
C CYS A 219 -0.18 1.52 -14.62
N ALA A 220 1.03 1.25 -14.13
CA ALA A 220 1.37 -0.06 -13.59
C ALA A 220 0.47 -0.44 -12.40
N GLY A 221 0.25 0.50 -11.47
CA GLY A 221 -0.67 0.33 -10.35
C GLY A 221 -2.09 -0.04 -10.80
N VAL A 222 -2.61 0.64 -11.83
CA VAL A 222 -3.94 0.33 -12.42
C VAL A 222 -3.99 -1.11 -12.90
N MET A 223 -3.01 -1.56 -13.68
CA MET A 223 -2.99 -2.93 -14.22
C MET A 223 -3.05 -3.99 -13.11
N VAL A 224 -2.35 -3.74 -12.00
CA VAL A 224 -2.33 -4.65 -10.87
C VAL A 224 -3.66 -4.62 -10.13
N ALA A 225 -4.17 -3.43 -9.83
CA ALA A 225 -5.42 -3.27 -9.11
C ALA A 225 -6.60 -3.85 -9.90
N GLU A 226 -6.66 -3.64 -11.23
CA GLU A 226 -7.67 -4.24 -12.11
C GLU A 226 -7.57 -5.78 -12.14
N LYS A 227 -6.36 -6.35 -12.18
CA LYS A 227 -6.17 -7.81 -12.03
C LYS A 227 -6.78 -8.32 -10.73
N TYR A 228 -6.59 -7.60 -9.62
CA TYR A 228 -7.17 -8.01 -8.33
C TYR A 228 -8.68 -7.84 -8.27
N ILE A 229 -9.26 -6.83 -8.92
CA ILE A 229 -10.71 -6.72 -9.07
C ILE A 229 -11.26 -7.97 -9.76
N SER A 230 -10.65 -8.40 -10.88
CA SER A 230 -11.07 -9.63 -11.56
C SER A 230 -11.02 -10.86 -10.65
N LEU A 231 -9.98 -11.00 -9.82
CA LEU A 231 -9.90 -12.09 -8.84
C LEU A 231 -10.98 -11.99 -7.75
N THR A 232 -11.38 -10.77 -7.34
CA THR A 232 -12.49 -10.60 -6.39
C THR A 232 -13.84 -10.94 -7.02
N GLU A 233 -14.01 -10.72 -8.33
CA GLU A 233 -15.23 -11.09 -9.05
C GLU A 233 -15.38 -12.61 -9.23
N GLU A 234 -14.26 -13.33 -9.34
CA GLU A 234 -14.23 -14.80 -9.38
C GLU A 234 -14.60 -15.45 -8.03
N CYS A 235 -14.42 -14.73 -6.92
CA CYS A 235 -14.72 -15.21 -5.58
C CYS A 235 -16.07 -14.66 -5.07
N GLU A 236 -17.10 -15.51 -5.11
CA GLU A 236 -18.46 -15.15 -4.70
C GLU A 236 -18.60 -14.57 -3.28
N VAL A 237 -17.64 -14.86 -2.39
CA VAL A 237 -17.65 -14.39 -1.00
C VAL A 237 -17.74 -12.87 -0.92
N TYR A 238 -17.04 -12.14 -1.81
CA TYR A 238 -17.05 -10.68 -1.80
C TYR A 238 -18.43 -10.12 -2.15
N SER A 239 -19.02 -10.58 -3.26
CA SER A 239 -20.34 -10.15 -3.70
C SER A 239 -21.42 -10.51 -2.68
N ILE A 240 -21.38 -11.73 -2.13
CA ILE A 240 -22.31 -12.18 -1.09
C ILE A 240 -22.17 -11.31 0.17
N ALA A 241 -20.96 -11.03 0.64
CA ALA A 241 -20.75 -10.20 1.82
C ALA A 241 -21.31 -8.78 1.65
N ILE A 242 -21.18 -8.19 0.46
CA ILE A 242 -21.78 -6.89 0.13
C ILE A 242 -23.32 -6.98 0.17
N VAL A 243 -23.92 -8.00 -0.44
CA VAL A 243 -25.38 -8.20 -0.43
C VAL A 243 -25.92 -8.38 0.99
N MET A 244 -25.20 -9.12 1.83
CA MET A 244 -25.57 -9.41 3.22
C MET A 244 -25.35 -8.21 4.16
N SER A 245 -24.62 -7.18 3.73
CA SER A 245 -24.41 -5.96 4.52
C SER A 245 -25.68 -5.09 4.50
N PRO A 246 -26.35 -4.82 5.65
CA PRO A 246 -27.67 -4.18 5.69
C PRO A 246 -27.73 -2.77 5.09
N ASP A 247 -26.62 -2.04 5.14
CA ASP A 247 -26.43 -0.68 4.62
C ASP A 247 -26.10 -0.64 3.12
N LYS A 248 -25.67 -1.76 2.54
CA LYS A 248 -25.25 -1.88 1.13
C LYS A 248 -26.33 -2.56 0.29
N LYS A 249 -26.51 -3.87 0.49
CA LYS A 249 -27.40 -4.73 -0.29
C LYS A 249 -27.17 -4.57 -1.80
N LEU A 250 -28.19 -4.87 -2.62
CA LEU A 250 -28.15 -4.65 -4.07
C LEU A 250 -28.05 -3.17 -4.47
N ASP A 251 -28.39 -2.25 -3.57
CA ASP A 251 -28.34 -0.81 -3.83
C ASP A 251 -26.90 -0.29 -4.00
N TRP A 252 -25.95 -0.89 -3.28
CA TRP A 252 -24.53 -0.57 -3.42
C TRP A 252 -24.03 -0.73 -4.85
N PHE A 253 -24.40 -1.83 -5.53
CA PHE A 253 -24.01 -2.09 -6.92
C PHE A 253 -24.64 -1.08 -7.88
N ARG A 254 -25.91 -0.69 -7.65
CA ARG A 254 -26.58 0.36 -8.44
C ARG A 254 -25.87 1.70 -8.32
N ARG A 255 -25.47 2.08 -7.11
CA ARG A 255 -24.74 3.34 -6.86
C ARG A 255 -23.37 3.37 -7.53
N ARG A 256 -22.73 2.20 -7.70
CA ARG A 256 -21.49 2.01 -8.44
C ARG A 256 -21.70 1.73 -9.94
N GLN A 257 -22.91 1.93 -10.45
CA GLN A 257 -23.26 1.84 -11.88
C GLN A 257 -23.00 0.45 -12.50
N TRP A 258 -23.08 -0.61 -11.71
CA TRP A 258 -23.03 -1.97 -12.24
C TRP A 258 -24.23 -2.24 -13.17
N THR A 259 -24.04 -3.13 -14.14
CA THR A 259 -25.09 -3.46 -15.12
C THR A 259 -26.27 -4.16 -14.45
N SER A 260 -27.46 -4.05 -15.02
CA SER A 260 -28.65 -4.73 -14.48
C SER A 260 -28.48 -6.25 -14.47
N ASP A 261 -27.83 -6.79 -15.50
CA ASP A 261 -27.55 -8.22 -15.64
C ASP A 261 -26.57 -8.70 -14.55
N ASP A 262 -25.52 -7.92 -14.25
CA ASP A 262 -24.58 -8.25 -13.17
C ASP A 262 -25.22 -8.22 -11.79
N ILE A 263 -26.09 -7.24 -11.55
CA ILE A 263 -26.82 -7.14 -10.28
C ILE A 263 -27.76 -8.34 -10.11
N GLU A 264 -28.42 -8.77 -11.17
CA GLU A 264 -29.27 -9.96 -11.16
C GLU A 264 -28.45 -11.24 -10.94
N ARG A 265 -27.29 -11.37 -11.59
CA ARG A 265 -26.35 -12.47 -11.38
C ARG A 265 -25.92 -12.57 -9.92
N VAL A 266 -25.49 -11.46 -9.31
CA VAL A 266 -25.08 -11.43 -7.89
C VAL A 266 -26.23 -11.79 -6.95
N LYS A 267 -27.45 -11.32 -7.24
CA LYS A 267 -28.65 -11.67 -6.48
C LYS A 267 -28.94 -13.17 -6.53
N ASN A 268 -28.95 -13.76 -7.73
CA ASN A 268 -29.26 -15.18 -7.92
C ASN A 268 -28.19 -16.06 -7.27
N LEU A 269 -26.91 -15.74 -7.47
CA LEU A 269 -25.77 -16.39 -6.81
C LEU A 269 -25.93 -16.41 -5.28
N THR A 270 -26.33 -15.28 -4.68
CA THR A 270 -26.53 -15.20 -3.22
C THR A 270 -27.69 -16.08 -2.75
N ILE A 271 -28.80 -16.13 -3.50
CA ILE A 271 -29.96 -16.96 -3.18
C ILE A 271 -29.61 -18.45 -3.30
N GLU A 272 -28.98 -18.85 -4.40
CA GLU A 272 -28.53 -20.23 -4.65
C GLU A 272 -27.63 -20.71 -3.52
N ARG A 273 -26.62 -19.92 -3.16
CA ARG A 273 -25.69 -20.26 -2.07
C ARG A 273 -26.39 -20.44 -0.73
N TRP A 274 -27.38 -19.60 -0.42
CA TRP A 274 -28.20 -19.74 0.77
C TRP A 274 -29.01 -21.04 0.78
N GLU A 275 -29.64 -21.38 -0.36
CA GLU A 275 -30.46 -22.59 -0.48
C GLU A 275 -29.65 -23.87 -0.39
N GLU A 276 -28.46 -23.90 -1.00
CA GLU A 276 -27.59 -25.07 -1.00
C GLU A 276 -26.91 -25.29 0.35
N SER A 277 -26.37 -24.23 0.96
CA SER A 277 -25.51 -24.36 2.14
C SER A 277 -26.29 -24.17 3.45
N TYR A 278 -27.00 -23.05 3.58
CA TYR A 278 -27.55 -22.65 4.88
C TYR A 278 -28.92 -23.28 5.17
N LYS A 279 -29.82 -23.30 4.19
CA LYS A 279 -31.15 -23.91 4.32
C LYS A 279 -31.05 -25.41 4.61
N MET A 280 -30.10 -26.11 4.00
CA MET A 280 -29.84 -27.54 4.29
C MET A 280 -29.26 -27.74 5.69
N PHE A 281 -28.32 -26.90 6.12
CA PHE A 281 -27.74 -26.96 7.47
C PHE A 281 -28.79 -26.71 8.56
N SER A 282 -29.64 -25.68 8.40
CA SER A 282 -30.73 -25.40 9.34
C SER A 282 -31.75 -26.54 9.44
N LYS A 283 -32.00 -27.26 8.33
CA LYS A 283 -32.89 -28.43 8.31
C LYS A 283 -32.25 -29.65 8.99
N ALA A 284 -30.95 -29.87 8.83
CA ALA A 284 -30.21 -30.91 9.53
C ALA A 284 -30.14 -30.65 11.05
N ALA A 285 -29.84 -29.41 11.46
CA ALA A 285 -29.78 -29.02 12.88
C ALA A 285 -31.12 -29.20 13.61
N SER A 286 -32.25 -28.96 12.93
CA SER A 286 -33.59 -29.16 13.48
C SER A 286 -34.07 -30.62 13.53
N THR A 287 -33.35 -31.54 12.87
CA THR A 287 -33.67 -32.99 12.90
C THR A 287 -32.95 -33.72 14.03
N THR A 288 -31.87 -33.14 14.58
CA THR A 288 -31.17 -33.63 15.79
C THR A 288 -31.57 -32.81 17.01
N SER A 289 -32.70 -33.14 17.63
CA SER A 289 -32.99 -32.78 19.02
C SER A 289 -33.48 -34.03 19.75
N PRO A 290 -32.81 -34.48 20.84
CA PRO A 290 -33.43 -35.37 21.80
C PRO A 290 -34.44 -34.59 22.64
N THR A 291 -35.56 -35.24 22.91
CA THR A 291 -36.69 -34.90 23.77
C THR A 291 -36.40 -33.96 24.95
N ASN A 292 -37.16 -32.86 24.98
CA ASN A 292 -37.60 -31.99 26.10
C ASN A 292 -37.00 -32.19 27.51
N GLU A 293 -36.55 -31.07 28.10
CA GLU A 293 -37.16 -30.54 29.34
C GLU A 293 -36.92 -29.02 29.48
N ALA A 294 -37.90 -28.35 30.09
CA ALA A 294 -38.16 -26.91 30.01
C ALA A 294 -37.30 -26.04 30.95
N SER A 295 -37.11 -24.75 30.61
CA SER A 295 -37.70 -23.60 31.35
C SER A 295 -36.98 -22.25 31.16
N THR A 296 -37.83 -21.23 30.96
CA THR A 296 -37.73 -19.83 31.44
C THR A 296 -36.83 -18.82 30.73
N SER A 297 -37.54 -17.87 30.12
CA SER A 297 -37.16 -16.57 29.59
C SER A 297 -36.37 -15.68 30.54
N THR A 298 -35.37 -14.95 30.01
CA THR A 298 -35.00 -13.64 30.55
C THR A 298 -34.65 -12.70 29.39
N SER A 299 -35.38 -11.59 29.32
CA SER A 299 -35.16 -10.48 28.40
C SER A 299 -33.81 -9.82 28.65
N THR A 300 -33.06 -9.49 27.60
CA THR A 300 -32.04 -8.44 27.66
C THR A 300 -32.09 -7.54 26.43
N GLU A 301 -31.88 -6.27 26.75
CA GLU A 301 -32.01 -5.02 26.03
C GLU A 301 -31.39 -4.97 24.62
N GLY A 302 -32.10 -4.29 23.72
CA GLY A 302 -31.61 -3.96 22.39
C GLY A 302 -30.51 -2.91 22.43
N VAL A 303 -29.36 -3.24 21.85
CA VAL A 303 -28.30 -2.28 21.57
C VAL A 303 -28.57 -1.63 20.21
N SER A 304 -28.77 -0.30 20.24
CA SER A 304 -28.93 0.56 19.07
C SER A 304 -27.65 0.57 18.23
N PHE A 305 -27.74 0.07 17.01
CA PHE A 305 -26.69 0.22 15.99
C PHE A 305 -26.74 1.66 15.45
N LYS A 306 -25.83 2.52 15.91
CA LYS A 306 -25.61 3.83 15.30
C LYS A 306 -24.86 3.64 13.98
N GLY A 307 -25.40 4.22 12.91
CA GLY A 307 -24.87 4.10 11.55
C GLY A 307 -23.41 4.52 11.43
N VAL A 308 -22.66 3.76 10.63
CA VAL A 308 -21.27 4.02 10.26
C VAL A 308 -21.25 5.10 9.18
N PRO A 309 -20.39 6.14 9.28
CA PRO A 309 -20.23 7.10 8.19
C PRO A 309 -19.56 6.42 6.99
N ALA A 310 -20.08 6.69 5.79
CA ALA A 310 -19.47 6.26 4.54
C ALA A 310 -18.00 6.73 4.45
N PHE A 311 -17.11 5.83 4.00
CA PHE A 311 -15.76 6.18 3.59
C PHE A 311 -15.86 7.28 2.52
N LYS A 312 -15.30 8.44 2.85
CA LYS A 312 -15.08 9.53 1.89
C LYS A 312 -13.56 9.67 1.80
N PRO A 313 -12.94 9.34 0.64
CA PRO A 313 -11.54 9.64 0.47
C PRO A 313 -11.35 11.15 0.67
N ALA A 314 -10.31 11.51 1.42
CA ALA A 314 -9.96 12.91 1.58
C ALA A 314 -9.44 13.40 0.22
N THR A 315 -10.31 14.05 -0.56
CA THR A 315 -9.90 14.81 -1.76
C THR A 315 -9.03 15.97 -1.31
N LYS A 316 -7.73 15.71 -1.13
CA LYS A 316 -6.71 16.74 -1.07
C LYS A 316 -6.07 16.81 -2.45
N GLY A 317 -6.19 17.95 -3.11
CA GLY A 317 -5.11 18.45 -3.96
C GLY A 317 -5.34 18.56 -5.46
N TRP A 318 -6.34 17.93 -6.07
CA TRP A 318 -6.58 18.05 -7.51
C TRP A 318 -7.86 18.82 -7.81
N LEU A 319 -7.90 20.08 -7.36
CA LEU A 319 -8.72 21.15 -7.94
C LEU A 319 -8.16 22.49 -7.43
N VAL A 320 -7.33 23.12 -8.27
CA VAL A 320 -6.92 24.54 -8.33
C VAL A 320 -6.56 25.29 -7.01
N SER A 321 -5.28 25.69 -6.92
CA SER A 321 -4.62 26.56 -5.91
C SER A 321 -5.23 27.97 -5.68
N PRO A 322 -4.79 28.79 -4.69
CA PRO A 322 -3.76 28.58 -3.66
C PRO A 322 -4.18 28.85 -2.18
N ALA A 323 -3.33 28.35 -1.28
CA ALA A 323 -3.12 28.79 0.12
C ALA A 323 -4.19 28.47 1.19
N VAL A 324 -3.86 27.47 2.03
CA VAL A 324 -3.85 27.44 3.51
C VAL A 324 -4.07 26.00 3.98
N ARG A 325 -3.05 25.43 4.64
CA ARG A 325 -2.98 24.03 5.11
C ARG A 325 -3.73 23.90 6.46
N PRO A 326 -4.77 23.06 6.61
CA PRO A 326 -5.35 22.77 7.92
C PRO A 326 -4.70 21.54 8.59
N GLU A 327 -4.60 21.67 9.90
CA GLU A 327 -4.00 20.82 10.93
C GLU A 327 -4.70 19.44 11.04
N LYS A 328 -3.95 18.34 11.03
CA LYS A 328 -4.47 16.97 11.23
C LYS A 328 -4.40 16.59 12.72
N LYS A 329 -5.50 16.06 13.26
CA LYS A 329 -5.66 15.60 14.65
C LYS A 329 -4.94 14.27 14.91
N LYS A 330 -4.41 14.15 16.13
CA LYS A 330 -3.68 12.99 16.69
C LYS A 330 -4.55 11.73 16.81
N VAL A 331 -3.99 10.58 16.47
CA VAL A 331 -4.44 9.27 16.94
C VAL A 331 -3.23 8.53 17.50
N ASN A 332 -3.27 8.20 18.79
CA ASN A 332 -2.22 7.45 19.48
C ASN A 332 -2.35 5.96 19.15
N HIS A 333 -1.27 5.32 18.69
CA HIS A 333 -1.19 3.86 18.60
C HIS A 333 -0.64 3.28 19.91
N TYR A 334 -1.40 2.40 20.54
CA TYR A 334 -0.88 1.45 21.53
C TYR A 334 -0.80 0.06 20.90
N PHE A 335 0.39 -0.53 21.02
CA PHE A 335 0.72 -1.91 20.70
C PHE A 335 0.11 -2.84 21.75
N LEU A 336 -0.62 -3.88 21.35
CA LEU A 336 -0.81 -5.08 22.17
C LEU A 336 -0.85 -6.33 21.29
N ALA A 337 0.16 -7.19 21.49
CA ALA A 337 0.23 -8.53 20.96
C ALA A 337 -0.83 -9.42 21.63
N GLY A 338 -1.62 -10.12 20.81
CA GLY A 338 -2.56 -11.15 21.26
C GLY A 338 -2.49 -12.35 20.34
N LYS A 339 -1.86 -13.43 20.81
CA LYS A 339 -1.96 -14.76 20.19
C LYS A 339 -3.40 -15.25 20.27
N CYS A 340 -4.02 -15.59 19.15
CA CYS A 340 -5.25 -16.38 19.10
C CYS A 340 -4.93 -17.78 18.60
N CYS A 341 -4.90 -18.74 19.53
CA CYS A 341 -4.89 -20.16 19.22
C CYS A 341 -6.31 -20.59 18.85
N LEU A 342 -6.55 -21.01 17.61
CA LEU A 342 -7.65 -21.91 17.26
C LEU A 342 -7.15 -22.94 16.27
N THR A 343 -6.87 -24.13 16.79
CA THR A 343 -6.55 -25.34 16.03
C THR A 343 -7.83 -25.94 15.45
N SER A 344 -8.00 -25.86 14.12
CA SER A 344 -8.77 -26.80 13.31
C SER A 344 -8.23 -26.78 11.87
N PRO A 345 -7.99 -27.92 11.22
CA PRO A 345 -7.38 -27.95 9.89
C PRO A 345 -8.46 -27.68 8.83
N GLY A 346 -8.39 -26.54 8.15
CA GLY A 346 -9.24 -26.25 6.99
C GLY A 346 -9.67 -24.80 6.79
N THR A 347 -9.28 -23.88 7.66
CA THR A 347 -9.58 -22.44 7.46
C THR A 347 -8.49 -21.82 6.59
N VAL A 348 -8.77 -21.64 5.30
CA VAL A 348 -8.09 -20.64 4.49
C VAL A 348 -8.39 -19.28 5.12
N ASP A 349 -7.34 -18.62 5.60
CA ASP A 349 -7.43 -17.33 6.26
C ASP A 349 -7.74 -16.25 5.20
N PHE A 350 -9.03 -16.03 4.93
CA PHE A 350 -9.52 -15.12 3.89
C PHE A 350 -9.08 -13.67 4.11
N GLY A 351 -8.83 -13.28 5.37
CA GLY A 351 -8.25 -11.97 5.71
C GLY A 351 -6.84 -11.80 5.14
N LEU A 352 -5.99 -12.85 5.23
CA LEU A 352 -4.67 -12.84 4.61
C LEU A 352 -4.73 -12.79 3.08
N SER A 353 -5.75 -13.35 2.42
CA SER A 353 -5.83 -13.35 0.95
C SER A 353 -6.16 -11.95 0.35
N VAL A 354 -6.99 -11.17 1.03
CA VAL A 354 -7.26 -9.75 0.69
C VAL A 354 -6.03 -8.90 0.95
N LEU A 355 -5.35 -9.15 2.07
CA LEU A 355 -4.11 -8.48 2.43
C LEU A 355 -2.98 -8.84 1.41
N TYR A 356 -2.84 -10.11 0.99
CA TYR A 356 -1.94 -10.52 -0.10
C TYR A 356 -2.30 -9.91 -1.47
N ALA A 357 -3.55 -9.51 -1.68
CA ALA A 357 -3.97 -8.78 -2.87
C ALA A 357 -3.45 -7.33 -2.93
N PHE A 358 -3.05 -6.77 -1.79
CA PHE A 358 -2.42 -5.46 -1.68
C PHE A 358 -0.87 -5.52 -1.62
N LYS A 359 -0.30 -6.73 -1.48
CA LYS A 359 1.15 -6.97 -1.54
C LYS A 359 1.73 -6.65 -2.92
N LEU A 360 1.06 -7.08 -3.99
CA LEU A 360 1.56 -6.86 -5.36
C LEU A 360 1.54 -5.38 -5.76
N PRO A 361 0.47 -4.58 -5.62
CA PRO A 361 0.45 -3.19 -6.10
C PRO A 361 1.53 -2.28 -5.48
N CYS A 362 1.79 -2.39 -4.18
CA CYS A 362 2.83 -1.61 -3.49
C CYS A 362 4.25 -2.06 -3.90
N LEU A 363 4.49 -3.37 -3.95
CA LEU A 363 5.73 -3.92 -4.50
C LEU A 363 5.89 -3.56 -5.98
N LEU A 364 4.80 -3.53 -6.75
CA LEU A 364 4.79 -3.25 -8.19
C LEU A 364 4.99 -1.79 -8.51
N ILE A 365 4.48 -0.84 -7.72
CA ILE A 365 4.81 0.57 -7.95
C ILE A 365 6.25 0.85 -7.56
N CYS A 366 6.71 0.26 -6.45
CA CYS A 366 8.11 0.39 -6.03
C CYS A 366 9.06 -0.29 -7.04
N THR A 367 8.72 -1.42 -7.63
CA THR A 367 9.56 -2.08 -8.65
C THR A 367 9.31 -1.58 -10.09
N CYS A 368 8.16 -0.96 -10.39
CA CYS A 368 7.92 -0.26 -11.66
C CYS A 368 8.65 1.08 -11.73
N CYS A 369 8.90 1.70 -10.56
CA CYS A 369 9.78 2.84 -10.45
C CYS A 369 11.26 2.47 -10.24
N LEU A 370 11.60 1.30 -9.69
CA LEU A 370 12.95 1.02 -9.12
C LEU A 370 13.55 -0.38 -9.36
N SER A 371 13.51 -0.91 -10.59
CA SER A 371 14.52 -1.89 -11.01
C SER A 371 14.81 -1.84 -12.48
#